data_AF-A0ABD0PTL4-F1
#
_entry.id   AF-A0ABD0PTL4-F1
#
_cell.length_a   1.000
_cell.length_b   1.000
_cell.length_c   1.000
_cell.angle_alpha   90.00
_cell.angle_beta   90.00
_cell.angle_gamma   90.00
#
_symmetry.space_group_name_H-M   'P 1'
#
loop_
_entity.id
_entity.type
_entity.pdbx_description
1 polymer ?
#
loop_
_entity_poly.entity_id
_entity_poly.type
_entity_poly.pdbx_seq_one_letter_code
_entity_poly.pdbx_strand_id
1 'polypeptide(L)'
;EDRWLCTLLLQQGWRVEYNAASDAYTNSPQEFKEFYNQRRRWGPSTLANTLDLLHSGAETVKRNTSISMIYILYQIFTVASSILGPASVTLMVADYLVNLLKACVLPNLVDI
;
A
#
# COMPACT_ATOMS: atom_id res chain seq x y z
N GLU A 1 -14.12 -0.04 -10.33
CA GLU A 1 -13.58 0.52 -9.07
C GLU A 1 -13.27 1.98 -9.34
N ASP A 2 -13.68 2.87 -8.46
CA ASP A 2 -13.56 4.32 -8.70
C ASP A 2 -12.11 4.76 -8.83
N ARG A 3 -11.19 4.17 -8.04
CA ARG A 3 -9.74 4.44 -8.16
C ARG A 3 -9.20 4.09 -9.54
N TRP A 4 -9.58 2.93 -10.08
CA TRP A 4 -9.14 2.51 -11.40
C TRP A 4 -9.66 3.41 -12.51
N LEU A 5 -10.93 3.83 -12.43
CA LEU A 5 -11.45 4.83 -13.36
C LEU A 5 -10.68 6.14 -13.28
N CYS A 6 -10.36 6.63 -12.07
CA CYS A 6 -9.52 7.83 -11.90
C CYS A 6 -8.13 7.65 -12.51
N THR A 7 -7.49 6.48 -12.35
CA THR A 7 -6.20 6.18 -12.98
C THR A 7 -6.29 6.25 -14.51
N LEU A 8 -7.33 5.66 -15.10
CA LEU A 8 -7.57 5.71 -16.54
C LEU A 8 -7.79 7.15 -17.03
N LEU A 9 -8.56 7.96 -16.30
CA LEU A 9 -8.75 9.38 -16.62
C LEU A 9 -7.42 10.15 -16.61
N LEU A 10 -6.58 9.93 -15.60
CA LEU A 10 -5.24 10.53 -15.53
C LEU A 10 -4.37 10.10 -16.72
N GLN A 11 -4.37 8.82 -17.08
CA GLN A 11 -3.64 8.27 -18.23
C GLN A 11 -4.13 8.85 -19.58
N GLN A 12 -5.40 9.23 -19.68
CA GLN A 12 -5.98 9.89 -20.85
C GLN A 12 -5.78 11.41 -20.88
N GLY A 13 -5.06 12.00 -19.91
CA GLY A 13 -4.78 13.44 -19.87
C GLY A 13 -5.80 14.27 -19.08
N TRP A 14 -6.81 13.65 -18.48
CA TRP A 14 -7.79 14.37 -17.66
C TRP A 14 -7.23 14.68 -16.28
N ARG A 15 -7.71 15.76 -15.68
CA ARG A 15 -7.32 16.20 -14.35
C ARG A 15 -8.37 15.75 -13.33
N VAL A 16 -7.91 15.15 -12.24
CA VAL A 16 -8.74 14.78 -11.09
C VAL A 16 -8.38 15.72 -9.95
N GLU A 17 -9.38 16.41 -9.40
CA GLU A 17 -9.19 17.42 -8.36
C GLU A 17 -9.99 17.11 -7.10
N TYR A 18 -9.45 17.55 -5.98
CA TYR A 18 -10.17 17.59 -4.72
C TYR A 18 -11.04 18.86 -4.66
N ASN A 19 -12.31 18.71 -4.27
CA ASN A 19 -13.22 19.82 -4.03
C ASN A 19 -13.63 19.82 -2.55
N ALA A 20 -13.24 20.87 -1.81
CA ALA A 20 -13.57 20.97 -0.39
C ALA A 20 -15.08 21.14 -0.11
N ALA A 21 -15.85 21.62 -1.09
CA ALA A 21 -17.30 21.79 -0.99
C ALA A 21 -18.09 20.54 -1.40
N SER A 22 -17.43 19.45 -1.82
CA SER A 22 -18.14 18.20 -2.11
C SER A 22 -18.37 17.40 -0.83
N ASP A 23 -19.63 17.05 -0.57
CA ASP A 23 -20.03 16.23 0.57
C ASP A 23 -20.26 14.77 0.17
N ALA A 24 -19.89 13.84 1.05
CA ALA A 24 -20.16 12.42 0.89
C ALA A 24 -20.49 11.77 2.24
N TYR A 25 -21.56 10.98 2.28
CA TYR A 25 -21.89 10.13 3.41
C TYR A 25 -21.14 8.80 3.30
N THR A 26 -20.46 8.37 4.36
CA THR A 26 -19.70 7.11 4.39
C THR A 26 -19.94 6.33 5.67
N ASN A 27 -20.04 5.00 5.54
CA ASN A 27 -20.23 4.09 6.67
C ASN A 27 -18.86 3.60 7.19
N SER A 28 -18.64 3.71 8.50
CA SER A 28 -17.46 3.13 9.16
C SER A 28 -17.73 1.70 9.62
N PRO A 29 -16.72 0.80 9.55
CA PRO A 29 -16.87 -0.57 10.05
C PRO A 29 -17.16 -0.55 11.55
N GLN A 30 -18.16 -1.31 11.99
CA GLN A 30 -18.53 -1.43 13.41
C GLN A 30 -17.90 -2.67 14.04
N GLU A 31 -17.58 -3.68 13.24
CA GLU A 31 -16.98 -4.93 13.69
C GLU A 31 -15.60 -5.17 13.05
N PHE A 32 -14.77 -5.94 13.76
CA PHE A 32 -13.45 -6.33 13.27
C PHE A 32 -13.49 -7.08 11.93
N LYS A 33 -14.50 -7.96 11.74
CA LYS A 33 -14.65 -8.72 10.49
C LYS A 33 -14.88 -7.79 9.30
N GLU A 34 -15.70 -6.76 9.46
CA GLU A 34 -15.94 -5.75 8.42
C GLU A 34 -14.67 -4.97 8.11
N PHE A 35 -13.99 -4.49 9.16
CA PHE A 35 -12.70 -3.80 9.03
C PHE A 35 -11.66 -4.67 8.29
N TYR A 36 -11.52 -5.94 8.68
CA TYR A 36 -10.59 -6.86 8.06
C TYR A 36 -10.89 -7.09 6.59
N ASN A 37 -12.17 -7.34 6.24
CA ASN A 37 -12.60 -7.51 4.86
C ASN A 37 -12.36 -6.25 4.02
N GLN A 38 -12.58 -5.06 4.58
CA GLN A 38 -12.26 -3.79 3.91
C GLN A 38 -10.76 -3.68 3.62
N ARG A 39 -9.89 -3.91 4.63
CA ARG A 39 -8.43 -3.84 4.44
C ARG A 39 -7.90 -4.88 3.45
N ARG A 40 -8.44 -6.10 3.50
CA ARG A 40 -8.10 -7.18 2.56
C ARG A 40 -8.45 -6.83 1.11
N ARG A 41 -9.52 -6.07 0.88
CA ARG A 41 -9.89 -5.59 -0.46
C ARG A 41 -9.09 -4.35 -0.87
N TRP A 42 -8.95 -3.38 0.01
CA TRP A 42 -8.44 -2.04 -0.33
C TRP A 42 -6.92 -1.97 -0.43
N GLY A 43 -6.19 -2.74 0.39
CA GLY A 43 -4.73 -2.80 0.32
C GLY A 43 -4.24 -3.25 -1.06
N PRO A 44 -4.64 -4.43 -1.53
CA PRO A 44 -4.25 -4.92 -2.85
C PRO A 44 -4.72 -4.02 -4.00
N SER A 45 -5.93 -3.45 -3.89
CA SER A 45 -6.46 -2.54 -4.93
C SER A 45 -5.63 -1.27 -5.05
N THR A 46 -5.27 -0.65 -3.92
CA THR A 46 -4.39 0.53 -3.90
C THR A 46 -3.06 0.22 -4.58
N LEU A 47 -2.43 -0.90 -4.22
CA LEU A 47 -1.16 -1.33 -4.81
C LEU A 47 -1.28 -1.57 -6.32
N ALA A 48 -2.29 -2.30 -6.77
CA ALA A 48 -2.52 -2.60 -8.18
C ALA A 48 -2.72 -1.32 -9.02
N ASN A 49 -3.51 -0.37 -8.53
CA ASN A 49 -3.74 0.90 -9.21
C ASN A 49 -2.48 1.78 -9.29
N THR A 50 -1.68 1.81 -8.22
CA THR A 50 -0.40 2.52 -8.24
C THR A 50 0.57 1.87 -9.21
N LEU A 51 0.64 0.53 -9.25
CA LEU A 51 1.48 -0.19 -10.21
C LEU A 51 1.04 0.03 -11.67
N ASP A 52 -0.27 0.07 -11.93
CA ASP A 52 -0.81 0.39 -13.26
C ASP A 52 -0.38 1.80 -13.72
N LEU A 53 -0.51 2.80 -12.84
CA LEU A 53 -0.03 4.17 -13.11
C LEU A 53 1.48 4.22 -13.33
N LEU A 54 2.27 3.48 -12.53
CA LEU A 54 3.72 3.42 -12.68
C LEU A 54 4.12 2.77 -14.00
N HIS A 55 3.41 1.74 -14.43
CA HIS A 55 3.66 1.05 -15.69
C HIS A 55 3.51 2.00 -16.89
N SER A 56 2.50 2.86 -16.87
CA SER A 56 2.27 3.89 -17.91
C SER A 56 2.87 5.26 -17.56
N GLY A 57 3.71 5.37 -16.53
CA GLY A 57 4.04 6.65 -15.88
C GLY A 57 4.70 7.66 -16.83
N ALA A 58 5.69 7.23 -17.60
CA ALA A 58 6.40 8.11 -18.55
C ALA A 58 5.48 8.64 -19.67
N GLU A 59 4.55 7.81 -20.14
CA GLU A 59 3.58 8.22 -21.16
C GLU A 59 2.49 9.12 -20.56
N THR A 60 2.07 8.81 -19.33
CA THR A 60 1.09 9.61 -18.59
C THR A 60 1.59 11.03 -18.36
N VAL A 61 2.86 11.22 -18.00
CA VAL A 61 3.46 12.56 -17.83
C VAL A 61 3.50 13.35 -19.14
N LYS A 62 3.75 12.69 -20.28
CA LYS A 62 3.73 13.37 -21.60
C LYS A 62 2.33 13.84 -21.99
N ARG A 63 1.30 13.06 -21.64
CA ARG A 63 -0.10 13.33 -21.99
C ARG A 63 -0.81 14.23 -20.99
N ASN A 64 -0.38 14.24 -19.73
CA ASN A 64 -1.05 14.93 -18.64
C ASN A 64 -0.10 15.87 -17.91
N THR A 65 -0.24 17.17 -18.13
CA THR A 65 0.57 18.22 -17.48
C THR A 65 0.34 18.31 -15.97
N SER A 66 -0.74 17.70 -15.46
CA SER A 66 -1.02 17.65 -14.01
C SER A 66 -0.22 16.57 -13.28
N ILE A 67 0.44 15.65 -14.01
CA ILE A 67 1.25 14.57 -13.45
C ILE A 67 2.72 14.80 -13.83
N SER A 68 3.59 14.88 -12.82
CA SER A 68 5.02 15.14 -13.03
C SER A 68 5.87 13.86 -12.87
N MET A 69 7.07 13.85 -13.45
CA MET A 69 8.02 12.74 -13.22
C MET A 69 8.43 12.62 -11.75
N ILE A 70 8.49 13.73 -11.01
CA ILE A 70 8.77 13.72 -9.56
C ILE A 70 7.66 12.99 -8.80
N TYR A 71 6.40 13.19 -9.20
CA TYR A 71 5.28 12.45 -8.64
C TYR A 71 5.36 10.95 -8.95
N ILE A 72 5.70 10.57 -10.18
CA ILE A 72 5.93 9.15 -10.53
C ILE A 72 7.03 8.54 -9.66
N LEU A 73 8.14 9.25 -9.46
CA LEU A 73 9.23 8.80 -8.58
C LEU A 73 8.75 8.64 -7.12
N TYR A 74 7.96 9.58 -6.61
CA TYR A 74 7.34 9.47 -5.28
C TYR A 74 6.46 8.21 -5.16
N GLN A 75 5.72 7.86 -6.21
CA GLN A 75 4.90 6.65 -6.21
C GLN A 75 5.71 5.36 -6.20
N ILE A 76 6.92 5.34 -6.76
CA ILE A 76 7.86 4.22 -6.62
C ILE A 76 8.24 4.01 -5.16
N PHE A 77 8.60 5.09 -4.44
CA PHE A 77 8.90 5.01 -3.02
C PHE A 77 7.70 4.56 -2.18
N THR A 78 6.49 4.97 -2.56
CA THR A 78 5.25 4.54 -1.91
C THR A 78 5.03 3.03 -2.07
N VAL A 79 5.21 2.50 -3.29
CA VAL A 79 5.13 1.05 -3.53
C VAL A 79 6.21 0.31 -2.75
N ALA A 80 7.47 0.76 -2.80
CA ALA A 80 8.56 0.12 -2.08
C ALA A 80 8.31 0.08 -0.56
N SER A 81 7.91 1.21 0.03
CA SER A 81 7.62 1.28 1.47
C SER A 81 6.43 0.39 1.88
N SER A 82 5.40 0.28 1.04
CA SER A 82 4.24 -0.59 1.29
C SER A 82 4.59 -2.09 1.36
N ILE A 83 5.66 -2.50 0.69
CA ILE A 83 6.16 -3.89 0.71
C ILE A 83 7.16 -4.07 1.86
N LEU A 84 8.10 -3.13 2.00
CA LEU A 84 9.16 -3.21 3.00
C LEU A 84 8.62 -3.13 4.43
N GLY A 85 7.64 -2.27 4.71
CA GLY A 85 7.10 -2.08 6.07
C GLY A 85 6.61 -3.39 6.71
N PRO A 86 5.62 -4.10 6.11
CA PRO A 86 5.15 -5.38 6.62
C PRO A 86 6.23 -6.45 6.65
N ALA A 87 7.13 -6.48 5.66
CA ALA A 87 8.24 -7.44 5.62
C ALA A 87 9.19 -7.22 6.81
N SER A 88 9.60 -5.98 7.08
CA SER A 88 10.48 -5.63 8.19
C SER A 88 9.85 -6.01 9.55
N VAL A 89 8.57 -5.70 9.77
CA VAL A 89 7.89 -6.08 11.02
C VAL A 89 7.82 -7.59 11.18
N THR A 90 7.53 -8.32 10.10
CA THR A 90 7.46 -9.79 10.14
C THR A 90 8.81 -10.41 10.48
N LEU A 91 9.89 -9.89 9.88
CA LEU A 91 11.26 -10.32 10.18
C LEU A 91 11.65 -10.01 11.63
N MET A 92 11.34 -8.81 12.14
CA MET A 92 11.60 -8.45 13.54
C MET A 92 10.93 -9.40 14.52
N VAL A 93 9.67 -9.78 14.26
CA VAL A 93 8.94 -10.74 15.10
C VAL A 93 9.55 -12.13 15.00
N ALA A 94 9.89 -12.60 13.79
CA ALA A 94 10.52 -13.91 13.60
C ALA A 94 11.87 -14.01 14.32
N ASP A 95 12.72 -12.98 14.21
CA ASP A 95 14.02 -12.93 14.86
C ASP A 95 13.88 -12.95 16.40
N TYR A 96 12.92 -12.19 16.94
CA TYR A 96 12.62 -12.21 18.37
C TYR A 96 12.21 -13.61 18.84
N LEU A 97 11.30 -14.27 18.12
CA LEU A 97 10.82 -15.61 18.47
C LEU A 97 11.95 -16.65 18.42
N VAL A 98 12.82 -16.60 17.40
CA VAL A 98 13.98 -17.49 17.29
C VAL A 98 14.94 -17.30 18.47
N ASN A 99 15.22 -16.05 18.84
CA ASN A 99 16.13 -15.75 19.95
C ASN A 99 15.53 -16.15 21.30
N LEU A 100 14.23 -15.96 21.51
CA LEU A 100 13.53 -16.42 22.71
C LEU A 100 13.59 -17.95 22.85
N LEU A 101 13.34 -18.69 21.76
CA LEU A 101 13.44 -20.14 21.75
C LEU A 101 14.85 -20.61 22.10
N LYS A 102 15.88 -19.98 21.51
CA LYS A 102 17.27 -20.27 21.86
C LYS A 102 17.58 -20.00 23.33
N ALA A 103 17.08 -18.92 23.90
CA ALA A 103 17.35 -18.54 25.30
C ALA A 103 16.60 -19.41 26.33
N CYS A 104 15.39 -19.86 26.03
CA CYS A 104 14.57 -20.62 27.00
C CYS A 104 14.65 -22.14 26.85
N VAL A 105 14.92 -22.66 25.64
CA VAL A 105 14.82 -24.10 25.35
C VAL A 105 16.19 -24.76 25.21
N LEU A 106 17.16 -24.09 24.57
CA LEU A 106 18.48 -24.69 24.33
C LEU A 106 19.40 -24.79 25.55
N PRO A 107 19.46 -23.82 26.50
CA PRO A 107 20.33 -24.00 27.68
C PRO A 107 19.89 -25.19 28.55
N ASN A 108 18.60 -25.53 28.56
CA ASN A 108 18.08 -26.70 29.29
C ASN A 108 18.38 -28.06 28.61
N LEU A 109 19.03 -28.07 27.44
CA LEU A 109 19.43 -29.29 26.71
C LEU A 109 20.94 -29.54 26.74
N VAL A 110 21.74 -28.60 27.24
CA VAL A 110 23.21 -28.73 27.35
C VAL A 110 23.63 -29.19 28.76
N ASP A 111 22.73 -29.12 29.75
CA ASP A 111 22.95 -29.54 31.13
C ASP A 111 22.47 -30.99 31.45
N ILE A 112 22.20 -31.81 30.43
CA ILE A 112 21.92 -33.27 30.54
C ILE A 112 22.97 -34.04 29.76
#